data_AF-A0A413RIZ2-F1
#
_entry.id   AF-A0A413RIZ2-F1
#
_cell.length_a   1.000
_cell.length_b   1.000
_cell.length_c   1.000
_cell.angle_alpha   90.00
_cell.angle_beta   90.00
_cell.angle_gamma   90.00
#
_symmetry.space_group_name_H-M   'P 1'
#
loop_
_entity.id
_entity.type
_entity.pdbx_description
1 polymer ?
#
loop_
_entity_poly.entity_id
_entity_poly.type
_entity_poly.pdbx_seq_one_letter_code
_entity_poly.pdbx_strand_id
1 'polypeptide(L)'
;MTWGILGHMRRRTAPAAGLVVGLLLALGVVAAPAAQAHDELVSVDPADGSTVDAPPERVTLTFEEPAVALGTVIEVKGPDGSVVSTGDAELVDSTVSQALVGDLPAGEYAVTWRVTSQDGHAVSGTFGFTASTGARPVPTEAPTASAGVAEQATPTPSASAVPVAAPSSSDSDSRSPALLVVGAGLLIGIAFGLLGWMRARRRRTTPAPGGSDRP
;
A
#
# COMPACT_ATOMS: atom_id res chain seq x y z
N MET A 1 -47.33 62.47 -26.25
CA MET A 1 -47.23 61.41 -25.22
C MET A 1 -46.43 60.26 -25.81
N THR A 2 -45.53 59.70 -24.98
CA THR A 2 -44.79 58.43 -25.12
C THR A 2 -43.76 58.28 -26.24
N TRP A 3 -42.46 58.31 -25.87
CA TRP A 3 -41.54 57.27 -26.32
C TRP A 3 -40.56 56.93 -25.20
N GLY A 4 -40.74 55.75 -24.60
CA GLY A 4 -39.83 55.21 -23.59
C GLY A 4 -38.61 54.61 -24.25
N ILE A 5 -37.42 55.02 -23.78
CA ILE A 5 -36.17 54.33 -24.12
C ILE A 5 -35.89 53.33 -23.00
N LEU A 6 -36.17 52.08 -23.35
CA LEU A 6 -35.95 50.87 -22.60
C LEU A 6 -34.47 50.70 -22.23
N GLY A 7 -34.24 50.35 -20.97
CA GLY A 7 -32.92 50.27 -20.35
C GLY A 7 -31.99 49.28 -21.03
N HIS A 8 -30.72 49.65 -21.08
CA HIS A 8 -29.63 48.71 -21.28
C HIS A 8 -28.84 48.69 -19.96
N MET A 9 -29.43 48.05 -18.93
CA MET A 9 -28.65 47.59 -17.78
C MET A 9 -27.59 46.64 -18.33
N ARG A 10 -26.38 47.15 -18.58
CA ARG A 10 -25.20 46.35 -18.86
C ARG A 10 -25.01 45.45 -17.65
N ARG A 11 -25.47 44.20 -17.76
CA ARG A 11 -25.32 43.16 -16.74
C ARG A 11 -23.83 43.02 -16.46
N ARG A 12 -23.35 43.66 -15.39
CA ARG A 12 -22.01 43.47 -14.82
C ARG A 12 -22.01 42.16 -14.04
N THR A 13 -22.29 41.05 -14.71
CA THR A 13 -22.12 39.69 -14.22
C THR A 13 -20.93 39.12 -14.99
N ALA A 14 -19.84 38.60 -14.43
CA ALA A 14 -19.51 38.32 -13.05
C ALA A 14 -17.99 38.06 -12.99
N PRO A 15 -17.17 38.84 -12.27
CA PRO A 15 -15.83 38.39 -11.90
C PRO A 15 -15.89 37.29 -10.83
N ALA A 16 -17.02 37.17 -10.12
CA ALA A 16 -17.25 36.18 -9.08
C ALA A 16 -17.38 34.74 -9.62
N ALA A 17 -17.96 34.55 -10.80
CA ALA A 17 -18.10 33.22 -11.40
C ALA A 17 -16.74 32.58 -11.73
N GLY A 18 -15.79 33.37 -12.22
CA GLY A 18 -14.42 32.91 -12.48
C GLY A 18 -13.64 32.56 -11.21
N LEU A 19 -13.87 33.30 -10.11
CA LEU A 19 -13.24 33.02 -8.82
C LEU A 19 -13.78 31.73 -8.18
N VAL A 20 -15.08 31.47 -8.27
CA VAL A 20 -15.68 30.24 -7.72
C VAL A 20 -15.22 29.01 -8.51
N VAL A 21 -15.21 29.08 -9.85
CA VAL A 21 -14.71 27.99 -10.69
C VAL A 21 -13.21 27.76 -10.45
N GLY A 22 -12.41 28.82 -10.33
CA GLY A 22 -10.99 28.72 -10.01
C GLY A 22 -10.72 28.12 -8.63
N LEU A 23 -11.51 28.48 -7.62
CA LEU A 23 -11.41 27.94 -6.26
C LEU A 23 -11.80 26.45 -6.21
N LEU A 24 -12.89 26.07 -6.90
CA LEU A 24 -13.33 24.67 -6.98
C LEU A 24 -12.31 23.78 -7.71
N LEU A 25 -11.69 24.26 -8.78
CA LEU A 25 -10.61 23.54 -9.46
C LEU A 25 -9.36 23.40 -8.57
N ALA A 26 -8.99 24.45 -7.83
CA ALA A 26 -7.85 24.41 -6.92
C ALA A 26 -8.08 23.45 -5.74
N LEU A 27 -9.28 23.41 -5.15
CA LEU A 27 -9.63 22.46 -4.11
C LEU A 27 -9.67 21.01 -4.65
N GLY A 28 -10.14 20.80 -5.88
CA GLY A 28 -10.20 19.48 -6.50
C GLY A 28 -8.82 18.85 -6.73
N VAL A 29 -7.80 19.65 -7.09
CA VAL A 29 -6.43 19.15 -7.31
C VAL A 29 -5.73 18.78 -6.00
N VAL A 30 -6.02 19.49 -4.90
CA VAL A 30 -5.44 19.19 -3.58
C VAL A 30 -6.08 17.97 -2.94
N ALA A 31 -7.30 17.62 -3.33
CA ALA A 31 -8.05 16.47 -2.82
C ALA A 31 -7.95 15.22 -3.71
N ALA A 32 -7.18 15.24 -4.80
CA ALA A 32 -6.93 14.03 -5.57
C ALA A 32 -6.09 13.07 -4.71
N PRO A 33 -6.62 11.89 -4.32
CA PRO A 33 -5.79 10.88 -3.68
C PRO A 33 -4.63 10.56 -4.63
N ALA A 34 -3.41 10.49 -4.10
CA ALA A 34 -2.30 9.93 -4.86
C ALA A 34 -2.73 8.53 -5.29
N ALA A 35 -2.86 8.29 -6.60
CA ALA A 35 -3.04 6.95 -7.10
C ALA A 35 -1.79 6.15 -6.71
N GLN A 36 -1.91 5.33 -5.68
CA GLN A 36 -0.86 4.42 -5.23
C GLN A 36 -0.83 3.27 -6.24
N ALA A 37 -0.19 3.49 -7.38
CA ALA A 37 0.17 2.43 -8.32
C ALA A 37 1.44 1.76 -7.78
N HIS A 38 1.28 0.99 -6.71
CA HIS A 38 2.28 0.02 -6.30
C HIS A 38 1.96 -1.22 -7.11
N ASP A 39 2.92 -1.71 -7.88
CA ASP A 39 2.84 -3.03 -8.49
C ASP A 39 2.51 -4.04 -7.38
N GLU A 40 1.25 -4.45 -7.32
CA GLU A 40 0.69 -4.91 -6.06
C GLU A 40 1.04 -6.39 -5.90
N LEU A 41 1.72 -6.72 -4.82
CA LEU A 41 1.86 -8.11 -4.40
C LEU A 41 0.45 -8.69 -4.26
N VAL A 42 0.09 -9.65 -5.11
CA VAL A 42 -1.24 -10.26 -5.17
C VAL A 42 -1.38 -11.31 -4.08
N SER A 43 -0.37 -12.16 -3.92
CA SER A 43 -0.39 -13.25 -2.93
C SER A 43 1.00 -13.73 -2.57
N VAL A 44 1.07 -14.37 -1.40
CA VAL A 44 2.25 -15.08 -0.89
C VAL A 44 1.86 -16.50 -0.49
N ASP A 45 2.77 -17.43 -0.73
CA ASP A 45 2.70 -18.80 -0.25
C ASP A 45 4.05 -19.17 0.40
N PRO A 46 4.09 -19.52 1.69
CA PRO A 46 2.98 -19.54 2.65
C PRO A 46 2.33 -18.16 2.85
N ALA A 47 1.05 -18.15 3.22
CA ALA A 47 0.32 -16.91 3.50
C ALA A 47 0.94 -16.15 4.68
N ASP A 48 0.92 -14.81 4.64
CA ASP A 48 1.46 -13.99 5.72
C ASP A 48 0.74 -14.27 7.05
N GLY A 49 1.53 -14.46 8.11
CA GLY A 49 1.09 -14.84 9.44
C GLY A 49 0.54 -16.27 9.55
N SER A 50 0.64 -17.08 8.49
CA SER A 50 0.11 -18.45 8.53
C SER A 50 1.00 -19.40 9.33
N THR A 51 0.38 -20.47 9.82
CA THR A 51 1.07 -21.61 10.40
C THR A 51 0.94 -22.81 9.47
N VAL A 52 2.07 -23.38 9.06
CA VAL A 52 2.18 -24.59 8.25
C VAL A 52 2.68 -25.76 9.09
N ASP A 53 2.44 -27.00 8.64
CA ASP A 53 2.87 -28.19 9.37
C ASP A 53 4.40 -28.32 9.40
N ALA A 54 5.06 -28.10 8.25
CA ALA A 54 6.51 -28.12 8.08
C ALA A 54 6.96 -26.99 7.14
N PRO A 55 8.23 -26.56 7.20
CA PRO A 55 8.79 -25.56 6.28
C PRO A 55 8.63 -26.04 4.82
N PRO A 56 8.15 -25.18 3.91
CA PRO A 56 8.01 -25.55 2.51
C PRO A 56 9.38 -25.66 1.83
N GLU A 57 9.43 -26.33 0.68
CA GLU A 57 10.65 -26.38 -0.14
C GLU A 57 10.98 -25.03 -0.78
N ARG A 58 9.97 -24.17 -0.94
CA ARG A 58 10.12 -22.83 -1.49
C ARG A 58 9.11 -21.86 -0.91
N VAL A 59 9.42 -20.58 -1.00
CA VAL A 59 8.46 -19.48 -0.82
C VAL A 59 8.11 -18.89 -2.18
N THR A 60 6.85 -18.51 -2.39
CA THR A 60 6.34 -17.99 -3.66
C THR A 60 5.59 -16.68 -3.45
N LEU A 61 5.89 -15.69 -4.30
CA LEU A 61 5.24 -14.39 -4.36
C LEU A 61 4.61 -14.25 -5.76
N THR A 62 3.35 -13.86 -5.81
CA THR A 62 2.64 -13.56 -7.07
C THR A 62 2.35 -12.07 -7.15
N PHE A 63 2.61 -11.48 -8.31
CA PHE A 63 2.41 -10.06 -8.60
C PHE A 63 1.38 -9.88 -9.72
N GLU A 64 0.92 -8.64 -9.91
CA GLU A 64 0.02 -8.30 -11.02
C GLU A 64 0.77 -8.30 -12.36
N GLU A 65 1.98 -7.74 -12.39
CA GLU A 65 2.82 -7.67 -13.59
C GLU A 65 3.96 -8.69 -13.57
N PRO A 66 4.48 -9.09 -14.74
CA PRO A 66 5.61 -10.00 -14.78
C PRO A 66 6.89 -9.39 -14.22
N ALA A 67 7.64 -10.19 -13.48
CA ALA A 67 8.89 -9.79 -12.85
C ALA A 67 10.10 -9.91 -13.80
N VAL A 68 11.16 -9.15 -13.52
CA VAL A 68 12.47 -9.29 -14.14
C VAL A 68 13.53 -9.64 -13.11
N ALA A 69 14.55 -10.39 -13.53
CA ALA A 69 15.60 -10.85 -12.61
C ALA A 69 16.46 -9.70 -12.04
N LEU A 70 16.59 -8.59 -12.77
CA LEU A 70 17.45 -7.47 -12.36
C LEU A 70 16.93 -6.80 -11.09
N GLY A 71 17.69 -6.94 -10.00
CA GLY A 71 17.35 -6.34 -8.71
C GLY A 71 16.23 -7.06 -7.94
N THR A 72 15.81 -8.22 -8.42
CA THR A 72 14.86 -9.11 -7.73
C THR A 72 15.62 -10.02 -6.77
N VAL A 73 15.17 -10.06 -5.51
CA VAL A 73 15.76 -10.87 -4.44
C VAL A 73 14.69 -11.25 -3.42
N ILE A 74 14.75 -12.48 -2.93
CA ILE A 74 13.95 -12.96 -1.80
C ILE A 74 14.93 -13.61 -0.81
N GLU A 75 14.98 -13.07 0.39
CA GLU A 75 15.76 -13.65 1.49
C GLU A 75 14.79 -14.22 2.54
N VAL A 76 15.04 -15.45 2.95
CA VAL A 76 14.27 -16.09 4.02
C VAL A 76 15.21 -16.38 5.19
N LYS A 77 14.82 -15.94 6.38
CA LYS A 77 15.51 -16.23 7.63
C LYS A 77 14.72 -17.21 8.48
N GLY A 78 15.41 -18.20 9.04
CA GLY A 78 14.84 -19.19 9.94
C GLY A 78 14.74 -18.70 11.40
N PRO A 79 14.20 -19.54 12.30
CA PRO A 79 13.99 -19.23 13.71
C PRO A 79 15.27 -18.91 14.50
N ASP A 80 16.42 -19.40 14.02
CA ASP A 80 17.75 -19.15 14.58
C ASP A 80 18.43 -17.89 14.01
N GLY A 81 17.75 -17.18 13.11
CA GLY A 81 18.24 -16.00 12.41
C GLY A 81 19.16 -16.32 11.22
N SER A 82 19.39 -17.60 10.89
CA SER A 82 20.18 -18.00 9.73
C SER A 82 19.42 -17.74 8.43
N VAL A 83 20.14 -17.43 7.35
CA VAL A 83 19.57 -17.33 6.01
C VAL A 83 19.38 -18.75 5.47
N VAL A 84 18.14 -19.09 5.12
CA VAL A 84 17.72 -20.42 4.68
C VAL A 84 17.31 -20.46 3.20
N SER A 85 17.18 -19.30 2.56
CA SER A 85 17.03 -19.20 1.10
C SER A 85 18.32 -19.63 0.39
N THR A 86 18.20 -20.41 -0.67
CA THR A 86 19.33 -20.96 -1.45
C THR A 86 19.16 -20.74 -2.94
N GLY A 87 20.27 -20.51 -3.65
CA GLY A 87 20.26 -20.25 -5.08
C GLY A 87 19.62 -18.92 -5.46
N ASP A 88 19.51 -18.70 -6.77
CA ASP A 88 18.81 -17.54 -7.33
C ASP A 88 17.30 -17.73 -7.27
N ALA A 89 16.54 -16.62 -7.21
CA ALA A 89 15.10 -16.65 -7.33
C ALA A 89 14.68 -17.11 -8.74
N GLU A 90 13.68 -17.98 -8.82
CA GLU A 90 13.08 -18.43 -10.07
C GLU A 90 11.87 -17.56 -10.41
N LEU A 91 11.85 -17.06 -11.65
CA LEU A 91 10.81 -16.18 -12.16
C LEU A 91 10.06 -16.87 -13.31
N VAL A 92 8.74 -16.93 -13.21
CA VAL A 92 7.83 -17.40 -14.25
C VAL A 92 6.69 -16.41 -14.35
N ASP A 93 6.67 -15.62 -15.42
CA ASP A 93 5.72 -14.52 -15.61
C ASP A 93 5.66 -13.60 -14.38
N SER A 94 4.51 -13.53 -13.69
CA SER A 94 4.30 -12.73 -12.49
C SER A 94 4.55 -13.47 -11.18
N THR A 95 5.13 -14.67 -11.24
CA THR A 95 5.46 -15.48 -10.07
C THR A 95 6.97 -15.48 -9.84
N VAL A 96 7.38 -15.07 -8.64
CA VAL A 96 8.77 -15.09 -8.17
C VAL A 96 8.87 -16.01 -6.99
N SER A 97 9.88 -16.87 -6.98
CA SER A 97 9.86 -17.98 -6.05
C SER A 97 11.27 -18.40 -5.64
N GLN A 98 11.47 -18.65 -4.35
CA GLN A 98 12.79 -18.82 -3.73
C GLN A 98 12.87 -20.17 -3.03
N ALA A 99 13.81 -21.01 -3.47
CA ALA A 99 14.08 -22.29 -2.83
C ALA A 99 14.67 -22.11 -1.42
N LEU A 100 14.31 -23.01 -0.52
CA LEU A 100 14.86 -23.11 0.83
C LEU A 100 15.76 -24.35 0.96
N VAL A 101 16.65 -24.35 1.95
CA VAL A 101 17.42 -25.56 2.31
C VAL A 101 16.49 -26.65 2.88
N GLY A 102 16.88 -27.92 2.75
CA GLY A 102 15.98 -29.05 3.06
C GLY A 102 15.86 -29.44 4.54
N ASP A 103 16.85 -29.11 5.38
CA ASP A 103 16.83 -29.40 6.82
C ASP A 103 16.55 -28.11 7.58
N LEU A 104 15.30 -27.95 8.03
CA LEU A 104 14.78 -26.70 8.57
C LEU A 104 14.05 -26.94 9.89
N PRO A 105 14.34 -26.16 10.95
CA PRO A 105 13.71 -26.37 12.25
C PRO A 105 12.25 -25.89 12.29
N ALA A 106 11.49 -26.32 13.30
CA ALA A 106 10.22 -25.69 13.61
C ALA A 106 10.44 -24.25 14.13
N GLY A 107 9.47 -23.36 13.91
CA GLY A 107 9.48 -22.00 14.45
C GLY A 107 9.06 -20.94 13.44
N GLU A 108 9.35 -19.68 13.79
CA GLU A 108 9.02 -18.51 12.97
C GLU A 108 10.06 -18.28 11.88
N TYR A 109 9.56 -17.98 10.68
CA TYR A 109 10.34 -17.63 9.51
C TYR A 109 10.01 -16.21 9.07
N ALA A 110 11.03 -15.45 8.70
CA ALA A 110 10.90 -14.09 8.21
C ALA A 110 11.35 -14.02 6.74
N VAL A 111 10.47 -13.53 5.87
CA VAL A 111 10.75 -13.34 4.46
C VAL A 111 10.91 -11.84 4.20
N THR A 112 12.03 -11.45 3.59
CA THR A 112 12.28 -10.09 3.10
C THR A 112 12.49 -10.14 1.61
N TRP A 113 11.83 -9.28 0.86
CA TRP A 113 11.86 -9.34 -0.59
C TRP A 113 11.93 -7.95 -1.24
N ARG A 114 12.48 -7.95 -2.44
CA ARG A 114 12.41 -6.85 -3.40
C ARG A 114 12.23 -7.47 -4.78
N VAL A 115 11.21 -7.05 -5.52
CA VAL A 115 10.93 -7.54 -6.86
C VAL A 115 10.83 -6.35 -7.81
N THR A 116 11.50 -6.46 -8.96
CA THR A 116 11.44 -5.47 -10.04
C THR A 116 10.55 -6.02 -11.15
N SER A 117 9.59 -5.24 -11.61
CA SER A 117 8.70 -5.63 -12.70
C SER A 117 9.23 -5.23 -14.07
N GLN A 118 8.61 -5.72 -15.14
CA GLN A 118 9.00 -5.40 -16.52
C GLN A 118 8.95 -3.90 -16.87
N ASP A 119 8.17 -3.11 -16.16
CA ASP A 119 8.10 -1.65 -16.33
C ASP A 119 9.26 -0.89 -15.64
N GLY A 120 10.09 -1.61 -14.88
CA GLY A 120 11.27 -1.11 -14.19
C GLY A 120 11.03 -0.61 -12.76
N HIS A 121 9.80 -0.67 -12.25
CA HIS A 121 9.53 -0.33 -10.85
C HIS A 121 9.88 -1.50 -9.94
N ALA A 122 10.53 -1.18 -8.82
CA ALA A 122 10.84 -2.16 -7.80
C ALA A 122 9.98 -1.92 -6.56
N VAL A 123 9.34 -2.98 -6.10
CA VAL A 123 8.55 -3.03 -4.87
C VAL A 123 9.28 -3.92 -3.87
N SER A 124 9.12 -3.64 -2.58
CA SER A 124 9.76 -4.39 -1.51
C SER A 124 8.83 -4.55 -0.33
N GLY A 125 9.02 -5.61 0.45
CA GLY A 125 8.24 -5.87 1.64
C GLY A 125 8.82 -6.97 2.50
N THR A 126 8.08 -7.30 3.54
CA THR A 126 8.39 -8.36 4.48
C THR A 126 7.11 -9.08 4.87
N PHE A 127 7.19 -10.38 5.14
CA PHE A 127 6.11 -11.15 5.74
C PHE A 127 6.69 -12.30 6.57
N GLY A 128 5.85 -12.97 7.35
CA GLY A 128 6.29 -14.09 8.19
C GLY A 128 5.36 -15.29 8.11
N PHE A 129 5.88 -16.48 8.41
CA PHE A 129 5.07 -17.68 8.61
C PHE A 129 5.70 -18.55 9.71
N THR A 130 4.92 -19.47 10.28
CA THR A 130 5.37 -20.38 11.35
C THR A 130 5.31 -21.82 10.87
N ALA A 131 6.37 -22.60 11.07
CA ALA A 131 6.33 -24.05 10.89
C ALA A 131 6.16 -24.76 12.23
N SER A 132 5.13 -25.60 12.35
CA SER A 132 4.80 -26.31 13.61
C SER A 132 5.78 -27.44 13.93
N THR A 133 6.32 -28.07 12.90
CA THR A 133 7.33 -29.12 12.98
C THR A 133 8.50 -28.78 12.06
N GLY A 134 9.68 -29.35 12.28
CA GLY A 134 10.81 -29.16 11.38
C GLY A 134 10.67 -30.02 10.11
N ALA A 135 11.26 -29.57 9.01
CA ALA A 135 11.44 -30.40 7.82
C ALA A 135 12.42 -31.52 8.18
N ARG A 136 11.90 -32.73 8.40
CA ARG A 136 12.74 -33.92 8.56
C ARG A 136 13.17 -34.37 7.17
N PRO A 137 14.46 -34.65 6.91
CA PRO A 137 14.86 -35.28 5.65
C PRO A 137 14.00 -36.52 5.45
N VAL A 138 13.29 -36.58 4.31
CA VAL A 138 12.48 -37.73 3.93
C VAL A 138 13.40 -38.95 3.94
N PRO A 139 13.17 -39.94 4.81
CA PRO A 139 13.90 -41.19 4.71
C PRO A 139 13.51 -41.82 3.37
N THR A 140 14.49 -42.02 2.48
CA THR A 140 14.35 -42.89 1.31
C THR A 140 13.74 -44.21 1.78
N GLU A 141 12.47 -44.48 1.44
CA GLU A 141 11.76 -45.67 1.88
C GLU A 141 12.40 -46.95 1.34
N ALA A 142 12.56 -47.95 2.22
CA ALA A 142 12.17 -49.35 2.00
C ALA A 142 12.40 -50.21 3.28
N PRO A 143 11.64 -51.30 3.51
CA PRO A 143 10.23 -51.54 3.22
C PRO A 143 9.42 -51.90 4.49
N THR A 144 8.10 -51.92 4.32
CA THR A 144 7.05 -52.52 5.17
C THR A 144 7.51 -53.68 6.06
N ALA A 145 7.47 -53.46 7.38
CA ALA A 145 7.32 -54.53 8.36
C ALA A 145 5.90 -54.52 8.91
N SER A 146 5.23 -55.64 8.65
CA SER A 146 3.85 -55.97 8.96
C SER A 146 3.60 -56.21 10.47
N ALA A 147 2.45 -55.74 10.92
CA ALA A 147 1.55 -56.32 11.93
C ALA A 147 1.92 -56.36 13.43
N GLY A 148 0.92 -55.95 14.23
CA GLY A 148 0.75 -56.26 15.65
C GLY A 148 1.01 -55.03 16.54
N VAL A 149 0.13 -54.58 17.44
CA VAL A 149 -1.01 -55.21 18.10
C VAL A 149 -1.91 -54.06 18.57
N ALA A 150 -3.22 -54.20 18.38
CA ALA A 150 -4.20 -53.36 19.03
C ALA A 150 -4.25 -53.76 20.52
N GLU A 151 -3.92 -52.84 21.43
CA GLU A 151 -4.27 -52.99 22.83
C GLU A 151 -4.94 -51.71 23.33
N GLN A 152 -6.26 -51.80 23.26
CA GLN A 152 -7.28 -50.95 23.84
C GLN A 152 -7.16 -50.97 25.37
N ALA A 153 -6.89 -49.82 25.99
CA ALA A 153 -7.22 -49.60 27.39
C ALA A 153 -7.52 -48.12 27.64
N THR A 154 -8.80 -47.81 27.81
CA THR A 154 -9.29 -46.72 28.67
C THR A 154 -10.36 -47.37 29.57
N PRO A 155 -10.43 -47.01 30.86
CA PRO A 155 -11.23 -45.83 31.19
C PRO A 155 -10.66 -44.90 32.30
N THR A 156 -11.03 -43.63 32.11
CA THR A 156 -11.29 -42.44 32.98
C THR A 156 -11.91 -42.78 34.38
N PRO A 157 -12.14 -41.86 35.38
CA PRO A 157 -11.77 -40.43 35.62
C PRO A 157 -11.21 -40.10 37.05
N SER A 158 -10.64 -38.89 37.22
CA SER A 158 -10.66 -38.05 38.46
C SER A 158 -9.67 -36.88 38.30
N ALA A 159 -9.87 -35.66 38.75
CA ALA A 159 -10.92 -35.04 39.55
C ALA A 159 -10.92 -33.52 39.27
N SER A 160 -12.07 -32.92 39.57
CA SER A 160 -12.36 -31.49 39.67
C SER A 160 -11.35 -30.66 40.46
N ALA A 161 -10.98 -29.48 39.94
CA ALA A 161 -10.71 -28.29 40.75
C ALA A 161 -10.83 -27.00 39.92
N VAL A 162 -11.96 -26.29 40.08
CA VAL A 162 -12.06 -24.81 40.04
C VAL A 162 -11.58 -24.28 41.40
N PRO A 163 -10.87 -23.12 41.51
CA PRO A 163 -11.58 -21.83 41.56
C PRO A 163 -10.80 -20.55 41.10
N VAL A 164 -11.60 -19.55 40.69
CA VAL A 164 -11.54 -18.11 41.07
C VAL A 164 -10.28 -17.27 40.76
N ALA A 165 -10.43 -16.28 39.86
CA ALA A 165 -10.40 -14.83 40.16
C ALA A 165 -10.13 -13.99 38.89
N ALA A 166 -10.96 -12.94 38.70
CA ALA A 166 -10.89 -11.89 37.68
C ALA A 166 -9.84 -10.80 38.02
N PRO A 167 -9.86 -9.60 37.39
CA PRO A 167 -9.84 -9.22 35.97
C PRO A 167 -8.57 -8.40 35.65
N SER A 168 -8.28 -8.11 34.38
CA SER A 168 -7.39 -7.00 34.01
C SER A 168 -7.87 -6.31 32.75
N SER A 169 -8.31 -5.07 32.94
CA SER A 169 -8.64 -4.06 31.95
C SER A 169 -7.38 -3.52 31.28
N SER A 170 -7.44 -3.25 29.98
CA SER A 170 -6.48 -2.41 29.27
C SER A 170 -7.21 -1.63 28.18
N ASP A 171 -7.85 -0.53 28.58
CA ASP A 171 -8.21 0.54 27.64
C ASP A 171 -6.93 1.14 27.07
N SER A 172 -6.71 0.92 25.77
CA SER A 172 -5.62 1.56 25.03
C SER A 172 -6.18 2.74 24.24
N ASP A 173 -6.15 3.89 24.89
CA ASP A 173 -6.47 5.23 24.38
C ASP A 173 -5.52 5.56 23.20
N SER A 174 -6.02 5.40 21.97
CA SER A 174 -5.27 5.65 20.74
C SER A 174 -5.34 7.14 20.37
N ARG A 175 -4.41 7.93 20.91
CA ARG A 175 -4.21 9.34 20.52
C ARG A 175 -3.54 9.45 19.16
N SER A 176 -4.27 9.99 18.19
CA SER A 176 -3.80 10.32 16.84
C SER A 176 -3.05 11.67 16.81
N PRO A 177 -1.82 11.78 16.27
CA PRO A 177 -1.19 13.06 15.99
C PRO A 177 -1.41 13.47 14.53
N ALA A 178 -2.57 14.05 14.23
CA ALA A 178 -2.84 14.70 12.94
C ALA A 178 -2.76 16.23 13.08
N LEU A 179 -1.55 16.76 13.23
CA LEU A 179 -1.29 18.20 13.05
C LEU A 179 0.07 18.39 12.38
N LEU A 180 0.05 18.91 11.14
CA LEU A 180 0.95 19.93 10.55
C LEU A 180 1.19 19.76 9.04
N VAL A 181 0.18 19.99 8.18
CA VAL A 181 0.41 20.27 6.73
C VAL A 181 -0.53 21.37 6.18
N VAL A 182 -0.76 22.46 6.93
CA VAL A 182 -1.63 23.56 6.44
C VAL A 182 -0.84 24.74 5.82
N GLY A 183 0.49 24.78 5.95
CA GLY A 183 1.29 25.96 5.58
C GLY A 183 1.51 26.21 4.07
N ALA A 184 1.64 25.16 3.26
CA ALA A 184 2.15 25.31 1.88
C ALA A 184 1.10 25.74 0.83
N GLY A 185 -0.17 25.34 1.01
CA GLY A 185 -1.23 25.62 0.03
C GLY A 185 -1.61 27.10 -0.07
N LEU A 186 -1.46 27.87 1.01
CA LEU A 186 -1.87 29.27 1.07
C LEU A 186 -1.00 30.18 0.18
N LEU A 187 0.30 29.90 0.06
CA LEU A 187 1.25 30.73 -0.67
C LEU A 187 1.05 30.65 -2.19
N ILE A 188 0.69 29.47 -2.70
CA ILE A 188 0.47 29.25 -4.14
C ILE A 188 -0.82 29.94 -4.60
N GLY A 189 -1.90 29.84 -3.81
CA GLY A 189 -3.17 30.51 -4.12
C GLY A 189 -3.03 32.05 -4.22
N ILE A 190 -2.25 32.66 -3.32
CA ILE A 190 -1.99 34.10 -3.32
C ILE A 190 -1.21 34.53 -4.58
N ALA A 191 -0.21 33.75 -4.99
CA ALA A 191 0.59 34.05 -6.18
C ALA A 191 -0.24 34.04 -7.48
N PHE A 192 -1.12 33.05 -7.66
CA PHE A 192 -2.01 32.97 -8.81
C PHE A 192 -3.09 34.07 -8.81
N GLY A 193 -3.63 34.41 -7.62
CA GLY A 193 -4.58 35.51 -7.47
C GLY A 193 -3.98 36.87 -7.86
N LEU A 194 -2.76 37.15 -7.40
CA LEU A 194 -2.04 38.39 -7.73
C LEU A 194 -1.70 38.47 -9.23
N LEU A 195 -1.27 37.37 -9.85
CA LEU A 195 -0.95 37.32 -11.27
C LEU A 195 -2.18 37.59 -12.16
N GLY A 196 -3.33 37.02 -11.78
CA GLY A 196 -4.62 37.29 -12.45
C GLY A 196 -5.04 38.75 -12.34
N TRP A 197 -4.91 39.35 -11.14
CA TRP A 197 -5.23 40.75 -10.91
C TRP A 197 -4.34 41.71 -11.71
N MET A 198 -3.02 41.45 -11.76
CA MET A 198 -2.09 42.27 -12.54
C MET A 198 -2.41 42.23 -14.05
N ARG A 199 -2.78 41.07 -14.58
CA ARG A 199 -3.21 40.93 -15.99
C ARG A 199 -4.53 41.68 -16.27
N ALA A 200 -5.48 41.65 -15.34
CA ALA A 200 -6.74 42.38 -15.48
C ALA A 200 -6.55 43.90 -15.40
N ARG A 201 -5.58 44.37 -14.62
CA ARG A 201 -5.27 45.80 -14.46
C ARG A 201 -4.55 46.38 -15.68
N ARG A 202 -3.62 45.63 -16.30
CA ARG A 202 -2.90 46.07 -17.52
C ARG A 202 -3.81 46.29 -18.74
N ARG A 203 -4.98 45.65 -18.79
CA ARG A 203 -5.95 45.82 -19.88
C ARG A 203 -6.79 47.10 -19.76
N ARG A 204 -6.63 47.91 -18.70
CA ARG A 204 -7.45 49.11 -18.44
C ARG A 204 -6.79 50.43 -18.82
N THR A 205 -5.57 50.42 -19.34
CA THR A 205 -4.85 51.63 -19.73
C THR A 205 -4.56 51.61 -21.22
N THR A 206 -5.56 51.93 -22.03
CA THR A 206 -5.37 52.42 -23.40
C THR A 206 -6.00 53.81 -23.45
N PRO A 207 -5.22 54.91 -23.59
CA PRO A 207 -5.79 56.23 -23.80
C PRO A 207 -6.43 56.27 -25.19
N ALA A 208 -7.60 56.91 -25.31
CA ALA A 208 -8.26 57.13 -26.58
C ALA A 208 -7.43 58.06 -27.49
N PRO A 209 -7.33 57.81 -28.80
CA PRO A 209 -6.72 58.76 -29.72
C PRO A 209 -7.61 60.02 -29.81
N GLY A 210 -7.01 61.17 -29.52
CA GLY A 210 -7.65 62.48 -29.65
C GLY A 210 -8.00 62.77 -31.10
N GLY A 211 -9.26 63.14 -31.32
CA GLY A 211 -9.77 63.58 -32.62
C GLY A 211 -10.44 64.93 -32.47
N SER A 212 -9.70 66.00 -32.77
CA SER A 212 -10.29 67.28 -33.13
C SER A 212 -9.31 68.03 -34.02
N ASP A 213 -9.47 67.88 -35.34
CA ASP A 213 -9.15 68.97 -36.26
C ASP A 213 -10.29 69.11 -37.26
N ARG A 214 -10.80 70.35 -37.30
CA ARG A 214 -11.82 70.87 -38.22
C ARG A 214 -11.16 71.21 -39.56
N PRO A 215 -11.97 71.45 -40.60
CA PRO A 215 -12.02 72.83 -41.10
C PRO A 215 -13.37 73.51 -40.81
#